data_AF-A0A523NB99-F1
#
_entry.id   AF-A0A523NB99-F1
#
_cell.length_a   1.000
_cell.length_b   1.000
_cell.length_c   1.000
_cell.angle_alpha   90.00
_cell.angle_beta   90.00
_cell.angle_gamma   90.00
#
_symmetry.space_group_name_H-M   'P 1'
#
loop_
_entity.id
_entity.type
_entity.pdbx_description
1 polymer ?
#
loop_
_entity_poly.entity_id
_entity_poly.type
_entity_poly.pdbx_seq_one_letter_code
_entity_poly.pdbx_strand_id
1 'polypeptide(L)'
;TNAMLFAKGEIASDGIKNMAETGGKNPLETEIQNFISIGTGNILISGGGINTSPGEVSLEFDIVSSHTKVSVVSMLAPSPDWFIAVSNINLIENNEWVTSKTITVDIYDAGTDDGSTFSSPDFPTLPPLPIDKITTPPLAVNNVVAPLGSITFTKIEQ
;
A
#
# COMPACT_ATOMS: atom_id res chain seq x y z
N THR A 1 4.13 -16.80 -10.80
CA THR A 1 3.28 -15.59 -10.83
C THR A 1 3.76 -14.66 -9.74
N ASN A 2 3.80 -13.34 -9.97
CA ASN A 2 4.18 -12.39 -8.90
C ASN A 2 2.97 -12.21 -7.97
N ALA A 3 3.21 -12.20 -6.65
CA ALA A 3 2.17 -11.84 -5.70
C ALA A 3 1.67 -10.40 -5.95
N MET A 4 0.37 -10.16 -5.76
CA MET A 4 -0.23 -8.84 -5.82
C MET A 4 -1.02 -8.61 -4.53
N LEU A 5 -0.68 -7.55 -3.79
CA LEU A 5 -1.43 -7.18 -2.57
C LEU A 5 -2.83 -6.66 -2.92
N PHE A 6 -2.95 -5.96 -4.04
CA PHE A 6 -4.19 -5.45 -4.58
C PHE A 6 -4.05 -5.24 -6.09
N ALA A 7 -5.18 -5.02 -6.77
CA ALA A 7 -5.20 -4.56 -8.16
C ALA A 7 -6.33 -3.53 -8.34
N LYS A 8 -6.05 -2.45 -9.07
CA LYS A 8 -7.08 -1.50 -9.49
C LYS A 8 -8.09 -2.23 -10.38
N GLY A 9 -9.38 -2.00 -10.13
CA GLY A 9 -10.47 -2.64 -10.86
C GLY A 9 -10.88 -4.01 -10.29
N GLU A 10 -10.24 -4.48 -9.22
CA GLU A 10 -10.64 -5.69 -8.48
C GLU A 10 -11.25 -5.32 -7.12
N ILE A 11 -12.06 -6.21 -6.55
CA ILE A 11 -12.60 -6.05 -5.20
C ILE A 11 -11.47 -6.22 -4.18
N ALA A 12 -11.44 -5.36 -3.16
CA ALA A 12 -10.48 -5.46 -2.06
C ALA A 12 -10.57 -6.82 -1.34
N SER A 13 -9.42 -7.39 -0.99
CA SER A 13 -9.36 -8.52 -0.06
C SER A 13 -9.77 -8.08 1.34
N ASP A 14 -10.09 -9.04 2.21
CA ASP A 14 -10.35 -8.75 3.63
C ASP A 14 -9.14 -8.07 4.30
N GLY A 15 -7.91 -8.43 3.87
CA GLY A 15 -6.68 -7.77 4.28
C GLY A 15 -6.59 -6.31 3.87
N ILE A 16 -6.86 -5.99 2.61
CA ILE A 16 -6.84 -4.60 2.12
C ILE A 16 -7.94 -3.78 2.78
N LYS A 17 -9.16 -4.32 2.87
CA LYS A 17 -10.28 -3.68 3.55
C LYS A 17 -9.92 -3.31 4.99
N ASN A 18 -9.50 -4.29 5.80
CA ASN A 18 -9.19 -4.05 7.20
C ASN A 18 -8.03 -3.06 7.39
N MET A 19 -7.01 -3.14 6.53
CA MET A 19 -5.88 -2.22 6.55
C MET A 19 -6.32 -0.80 6.22
N ALA A 20 -7.15 -0.62 5.19
CA ALA A 20 -7.58 0.70 4.73
C ALA A 20 -8.60 1.38 5.66
N GLU A 21 -9.49 0.62 6.30
CA GLU A 21 -10.51 1.18 7.21
C GLU A 21 -10.01 1.42 8.64
N THR A 22 -9.07 0.58 9.12
CA THR A 22 -8.70 0.58 10.55
C THR A 22 -7.20 0.69 10.82
N GLY A 23 -6.36 0.51 9.82
CA GLY A 23 -4.92 0.31 9.99
C GLY A 23 -4.55 -1.07 10.53
N GLY A 24 -5.54 -1.96 10.69
CA GLY A 24 -5.36 -3.33 11.15
C GLY A 24 -4.63 -4.18 10.11
N LYS A 25 -3.59 -4.91 10.55
CA LYS A 25 -2.69 -5.63 9.63
C LYS A 25 -2.97 -7.13 9.52
N ASN A 26 -3.58 -7.74 10.54
CA ASN A 26 -3.57 -9.19 10.71
C ASN A 26 -4.08 -10.01 9.50
N PRO A 27 -5.22 -9.68 8.85
CA PRO A 27 -5.67 -10.45 7.70
C PRO A 27 -4.74 -10.28 6.50
N LEU A 28 -4.24 -9.06 6.25
CA LEU A 28 -3.27 -8.79 5.19
C LEU A 28 -1.94 -9.51 5.43
N GLU A 29 -1.45 -9.54 6.68
CA GLU A 29 -0.25 -10.30 7.04
C GLU A 29 -0.45 -11.80 6.77
N THR A 30 -1.65 -12.33 7.04
CA THR A 30 -2.00 -13.72 6.71
C THR A 30 -2.02 -13.98 5.21
N GLU A 31 -2.58 -13.06 4.42
CA GLU A 31 -2.57 -13.14 2.95
C GLU A 31 -1.14 -13.14 2.39
N ILE A 32 -0.27 -12.29 2.93
CA ILE A 32 1.15 -12.23 2.54
C ILE A 32 1.88 -13.52 2.91
N GLN A 33 1.64 -14.08 4.10
CA GLN A 33 2.21 -15.38 4.48
C GLN A 33 1.76 -16.50 3.55
N ASN A 34 0.54 -16.43 3.01
CA ASN A 34 0.09 -17.37 1.98
C ASN A 34 0.86 -17.21 0.67
N PHE A 35 1.16 -15.97 0.23
CA PHE A 35 2.01 -15.76 -0.94
C PHE A 35 3.42 -16.36 -0.75
N ILE A 36 3.97 -16.25 0.45
CA ILE A 36 5.27 -16.82 0.81
C ILE A 36 5.20 -18.34 0.81
N SER A 37 4.18 -18.95 1.41
CA SER A 37 4.05 -20.41 1.51
C SER A 37 3.91 -21.10 0.15
N ILE A 38 3.31 -20.42 -0.84
CA ILE A 38 3.19 -20.91 -2.21
C ILE A 38 4.35 -20.45 -3.12
N GLY A 39 5.36 -19.76 -2.58
CA GLY A 39 6.57 -19.34 -3.30
C GLY A 39 6.39 -18.19 -4.30
N THR A 40 5.34 -17.38 -4.16
CA THR A 40 5.10 -16.17 -4.98
C THR A 40 5.54 -14.88 -4.29
N GLY A 41 5.81 -14.94 -2.98
CA GLY A 41 6.44 -13.90 -2.18
C GLY A 41 7.63 -14.48 -1.39
N ASN A 42 8.48 -13.61 -0.84
CA ASN A 42 9.68 -14.00 -0.11
C ASN A 42 9.63 -13.66 1.38
N ILE A 43 9.32 -12.41 1.69
CA ILE A 43 9.37 -11.87 3.05
C ILE A 43 8.17 -10.95 3.28
N LEU A 44 7.65 -10.99 4.51
CA LEU A 44 6.68 -10.04 5.00
C LEU A 44 7.42 -8.84 5.59
N ILE A 45 7.09 -7.64 5.11
CA ILE A 45 7.56 -6.37 5.68
C ILE A 45 6.39 -5.68 6.39
N SER A 46 6.58 -5.28 7.66
CA SER A 46 5.55 -4.63 8.46
C SER A 46 6.18 -3.54 9.31
N GLY A 47 5.92 -2.28 8.93
CA GLY A 47 6.41 -1.09 9.61
C GLY A 47 5.43 -0.55 10.66
N GLY A 48 5.89 0.39 11.47
CA GLY A 48 5.04 1.22 12.32
C GLY A 48 4.21 2.22 11.52
N GLY A 49 3.20 2.83 12.16
CA GLY A 49 2.47 3.96 11.59
C GLY A 49 3.24 5.29 11.76
N ILE A 50 2.79 6.32 11.04
CA ILE A 50 3.26 7.70 11.21
C ILE A 50 2.18 8.46 11.96
N ASN A 51 2.44 8.86 13.21
CA ASN A 51 1.44 9.48 14.07
C ASN A 51 1.05 10.91 13.65
N THR A 52 2.03 11.69 13.17
CA THR A 52 1.82 13.08 12.76
C THR A 52 2.44 13.28 11.40
N SER A 53 1.70 13.90 10.49
CA SER A 53 2.18 14.32 9.17
C SER A 53 2.65 15.79 9.20
N PRO A 54 3.81 16.12 8.60
CA PRO A 54 4.77 15.19 7.99
C PRO A 54 5.56 14.39 9.03
N GLY A 55 5.95 13.17 8.67
CA GLY A 55 6.76 12.27 9.50
C GLY A 55 7.29 11.10 8.67
N GLU A 56 8.13 10.26 9.27
CA GLU A 56 8.74 9.10 8.60
C GLU A 56 8.78 7.86 9.49
N VAL A 57 8.84 6.69 8.85
CA VAL A 57 9.08 5.41 9.48
C VAL A 57 9.98 4.59 8.56
N SER A 58 10.90 3.84 9.15
CA SER A 58 11.87 3.02 8.42
C SER A 58 11.90 1.60 8.99
N LEU A 59 12.17 0.64 8.14
CA LEU A 59 12.44 -0.75 8.51
C LEU A 59 13.48 -1.33 7.56
N GLU A 60 14.23 -2.31 8.03
CA GLU A 60 15.23 -3.03 7.25
C GLU A 60 14.68 -4.41 6.89
N PHE A 61 15.02 -4.90 5.70
CA PHE A 61 14.63 -6.23 5.23
C PHE A 61 15.64 -6.77 4.22
N ASP A 62 15.76 -8.09 4.19
CA ASP A 62 16.57 -8.79 3.20
C ASP A 62 15.74 -9.07 1.93
N ILE A 63 16.40 -8.94 0.77
CA ILE A 63 15.80 -9.25 -0.53
C ILE A 63 16.73 -10.14 -1.35
N VAL A 64 16.13 -11.09 -2.08
CA VAL A 64 16.85 -12.11 -2.86
C VAL A 64 16.57 -11.96 -4.35
N SER A 65 17.51 -12.38 -5.19
CA SER A 65 17.40 -12.24 -6.65
C SER A 65 16.25 -13.05 -7.28
N SER A 66 15.70 -14.04 -6.57
CA SER A 66 14.49 -14.75 -6.99
C SER A 66 13.20 -13.94 -6.79
N HIS A 67 13.23 -12.88 -5.96
CA HIS A 67 12.09 -12.03 -5.63
C HIS A 67 12.54 -10.56 -5.55
N THR A 68 12.67 -9.92 -6.70
CA THR A 68 13.30 -8.59 -6.84
C THR A 68 12.36 -7.42 -6.61
N LYS A 69 11.07 -7.70 -6.36
CA LYS A 69 10.01 -6.70 -6.33
C LYS A 69 9.48 -6.49 -4.92
N VAL A 70 9.18 -5.24 -4.60
CA VAL A 70 8.59 -4.85 -3.32
C VAL A 70 7.25 -4.13 -3.54
N SER A 71 6.27 -4.47 -2.70
CA SER A 71 4.97 -3.80 -2.63
C SER A 71 4.74 -3.38 -1.19
N VAL A 72 4.21 -2.18 -0.98
CA VAL A 72 3.85 -1.63 0.33
C VAL A 72 2.50 -0.95 0.21
N VAL A 73 1.63 -1.19 1.19
CA VAL A 73 0.36 -0.49 1.37
C VAL A 73 0.30 0.10 2.77
N SER A 74 -0.39 1.22 2.94
CA SER A 74 -0.61 1.83 4.26
C SER A 74 -1.89 2.67 4.26
N MET A 75 -2.64 2.62 5.37
CA MET A 75 -3.81 3.46 5.56
C MET A 75 -3.45 4.94 5.48
N LEU A 76 -4.27 5.73 4.80
CA LEU A 76 -4.27 7.17 4.96
C LEU A 76 -5.13 7.53 6.18
N ALA A 77 -4.51 7.87 7.30
CA ALA A 77 -5.20 8.05 8.57
C ALA A 77 -5.52 9.53 8.88
N PRO A 78 -6.73 9.86 9.40
CA PRO A 78 -7.95 9.07 9.32
C PRO A 78 -8.53 9.10 7.90
N SER A 79 -9.25 8.08 7.48
CA SER A 79 -10.07 8.09 6.27
C SER A 79 -11.16 7.02 6.36
N PRO A 80 -12.15 7.03 5.46
CA PRO A 80 -13.13 5.96 5.34
C PRO A 80 -12.44 4.62 5.05
N ASP A 81 -11.77 4.53 3.90
CA ASP A 81 -11.10 3.32 3.42
C ASP A 81 -9.95 3.67 2.43
N TRP A 82 -9.33 4.84 2.61
CA TRP A 82 -8.30 5.32 1.70
C TRP A 82 -6.92 4.80 2.10
N PHE A 83 -6.13 4.38 1.11
CA PHE A 83 -4.79 3.88 1.35
C PHE A 83 -3.79 4.37 0.30
N ILE A 84 -2.54 4.46 0.71
CA ILE A 84 -1.41 4.68 -0.19
C ILE A 84 -0.77 3.36 -0.59
N ALA A 85 -0.17 3.33 -1.78
CA ALA A 85 0.58 2.16 -2.18
C ALA A 85 1.75 2.44 -3.14
N VAL A 86 2.72 1.52 -3.09
CA VAL A 86 3.61 1.20 -4.21
C VAL A 86 3.48 -0.29 -4.47
N SER A 87 3.37 -0.68 -5.74
CA SER A 87 3.11 -2.08 -6.11
C SER A 87 4.18 -2.57 -7.09
N ASN A 88 4.76 -3.74 -6.78
CA ASN A 88 5.68 -4.47 -7.65
C ASN A 88 6.91 -3.66 -8.12
N ILE A 89 7.44 -2.80 -7.24
CA ILE A 89 8.64 -1.99 -7.52
C ILE A 89 9.85 -2.90 -7.62
N ASN A 90 10.41 -3.04 -8.82
CA ASN A 90 11.64 -3.80 -9.05
C ASN A 90 12.85 -3.01 -8.50
N LEU A 91 13.63 -3.65 -7.64
CA LEU A 91 14.85 -3.11 -7.06
C LEU A 91 16.12 -3.58 -7.79
N ILE A 92 15.98 -4.32 -8.89
CA ILE A 92 17.06 -4.58 -9.84
C ILE A 92 16.86 -3.74 -11.10
N GLU A 93 17.89 -2.99 -11.47
CA GLU A 93 17.98 -2.22 -12.72
C GLU A 93 19.34 -2.50 -13.37
N ASN A 94 19.37 -2.68 -14.69
CA ASN A 94 20.60 -3.00 -15.43
C ASN A 94 21.37 -4.22 -14.84
N ASN A 95 20.64 -5.22 -14.34
CA ASN A 95 21.17 -6.43 -13.69
C ASN A 95 21.89 -6.18 -12.35
N GLU A 96 21.74 -5.01 -11.75
CA GLU A 96 22.31 -4.69 -10.43
C GLU A 96 21.22 -4.21 -9.46
N TRP A 97 21.44 -4.44 -8.16
CA TRP A 97 20.59 -3.87 -7.12
C TRP A 97 20.73 -2.34 -7.10
N VAL A 98 19.61 -1.64 -7.15
CA VAL A 98 19.60 -0.17 -7.06
C VAL A 98 20.22 0.28 -5.74
N THR A 99 21.09 1.29 -5.78
CA THR A 99 21.67 1.87 -4.57
C THR A 99 20.62 2.66 -3.78
N SER A 100 19.79 3.42 -4.49
CA SER A 100 18.64 4.12 -3.92
C SER A 100 17.55 4.30 -4.97
N LYS A 101 16.29 4.22 -4.56
CA LYS A 101 15.12 4.41 -5.41
C LYS A 101 13.97 5.01 -4.62
N THR A 102 13.55 6.21 -4.99
CA THR A 102 12.41 6.92 -4.37
C THR A 102 11.22 6.88 -5.30
N ILE A 103 10.08 6.45 -4.78
CA ILE A 103 8.81 6.34 -5.50
C ILE A 103 7.77 7.19 -4.78
N THR A 104 7.13 8.11 -5.50
CA THR A 104 5.94 8.79 -5.02
C THR A 104 4.80 7.79 -4.89
N VAL A 105 4.10 7.79 -3.76
CA VAL A 105 3.00 6.86 -3.52
C VAL A 105 1.76 7.28 -4.31
N ASP A 106 1.05 6.29 -4.83
CA ASP A 106 -0.31 6.48 -5.34
C ASP A 106 -1.32 6.36 -4.19
N ILE A 107 -2.51 6.96 -4.35
CA ILE A 107 -3.59 6.90 -3.36
C ILE A 107 -4.81 6.24 -4.00
N TYR A 108 -5.43 5.35 -3.24
CA TYR A 108 -6.54 4.51 -3.66
C TYR A 108 -7.68 4.57 -2.65
N ASP A 109 -8.88 4.38 -3.16
CA ASP A 109 -10.11 4.09 -2.42
C ASP A 109 -10.32 2.57 -2.48
N ALA A 110 -10.59 1.93 -1.34
CA ALA A 110 -10.73 0.47 -1.28
C ALA A 110 -12.10 -0.02 -1.82
N GLY A 111 -13.08 0.87 -1.92
CA GLY A 111 -14.44 0.56 -2.35
C GLY A 111 -15.26 -0.17 -1.30
N THR A 112 -14.96 0.03 -0.02
CA THR A 112 -15.58 -0.67 1.12
C THR A 112 -16.28 0.25 2.12
N ASP A 113 -16.00 1.56 2.11
CA ASP A 113 -16.71 2.59 2.88
C ASP A 113 -17.07 3.83 2.03
N ASP A 114 -18.35 4.24 2.04
CA ASP A 114 -18.91 5.36 1.27
C ASP A 114 -18.72 6.73 1.96
N GLY A 115 -17.89 6.81 3.01
CA GLY A 115 -17.51 8.06 3.67
C GLY A 115 -16.90 9.06 2.69
N SER A 116 -17.28 10.35 2.79
CA SER A 116 -16.90 11.38 1.81
C SER A 116 -15.80 12.33 2.28
N THR A 117 -15.42 12.26 3.55
CA THR A 117 -14.43 13.11 4.21
C THR A 117 -13.56 12.28 5.16
N PHE A 118 -12.36 12.78 5.49
CA PHE A 118 -11.39 12.10 6.37
C PHE A 118 -11.96 11.61 7.71
N SER A 119 -12.98 12.29 8.25
CA SER A 119 -13.58 11.95 9.55
C SER A 119 -15.06 11.57 9.42
N SER A 120 -15.47 11.05 8.26
CA SER A 120 -16.82 10.51 8.10
C SER A 120 -17.03 9.34 9.06
N PRO A 121 -18.23 9.17 9.62
CA PRO A 121 -18.55 7.91 10.29
C PRO A 121 -18.52 6.75 9.29
N ASP A 122 -18.29 5.54 9.80
CA ASP A 122 -18.39 4.29 9.05
C ASP A 122 -19.71 4.22 8.27
N PHE A 123 -19.60 4.02 6.96
CA PHE A 123 -20.73 3.87 6.06
C PHE A 123 -20.43 2.80 5.00
N PRO A 124 -20.66 1.51 5.31
CA PRO A 124 -20.22 0.42 4.43
C PRO A 124 -20.79 0.48 3.01
N THR A 125 -19.91 0.36 2.01
CA THR A 125 -20.28 0.27 0.59
C THR A 125 -20.90 -1.10 0.29
N LEU A 126 -22.15 -1.12 -0.18
CA LEU A 126 -22.91 -2.36 -0.44
C LEU A 126 -23.62 -2.32 -1.81
N PRO A 127 -23.24 -3.19 -2.78
CA PRO A 127 -22.11 -4.13 -2.74
C PRO A 127 -20.75 -3.42 -2.79
N PRO A 128 -19.64 -4.07 -2.36
CA PRO A 128 -18.30 -3.49 -2.50
C PRO A 128 -17.99 -3.08 -3.93
N LEU A 129 -17.30 -1.95 -4.08
CA LEU A 129 -16.84 -1.45 -5.35
C LEU A 129 -15.38 -1.89 -5.61
N PRO A 130 -14.95 -1.92 -6.87
CA PRO A 130 -13.55 -2.20 -7.17
C PRO A 130 -12.63 -1.07 -6.70
N ILE A 131 -11.42 -1.43 -6.28
CA ILE A 131 -10.37 -0.48 -5.90
C ILE A 131 -10.10 0.48 -7.07
N ASP A 132 -10.09 1.79 -6.80
CA ASP A 132 -9.75 2.81 -7.79
C ASP A 132 -8.83 3.90 -7.22
N LYS A 133 -8.12 4.60 -8.10
CA LYS A 133 -7.32 5.76 -7.73
C LYS A 133 -8.23 6.90 -7.33
N ILE A 134 -7.92 7.54 -6.20
CA ILE A 134 -8.62 8.76 -5.81
C ILE A 134 -8.24 9.87 -6.78
N THR A 135 -9.24 10.48 -7.39
CA THR A 135 -9.10 11.65 -8.29
C THR A 135 -10.13 12.72 -7.96
N THR A 136 -10.84 12.57 -6.84
CA THR A 136 -11.94 13.40 -6.38
C THR A 136 -11.62 14.10 -5.06
N PRO A 137 -12.35 15.17 -4.69
CA PRO A 137 -12.25 15.77 -3.37
C PRO A 137 -12.55 14.76 -2.24
N PRO A 138 -12.00 14.96 -1.03
CA PRO A 138 -11.24 16.14 -0.60
C PRO A 138 -9.75 16.11 -1.00
N LEU A 139 -9.25 15.00 -1.53
CA LEU A 139 -7.83 14.82 -1.87
C LEU A 139 -7.44 15.47 -3.21
N ALA A 140 -8.38 15.55 -4.16
CA ALA A 140 -8.16 16.26 -5.41
C ALA A 140 -8.63 17.71 -5.34
N VAL A 141 -7.76 18.64 -5.71
CA VAL A 141 -8.09 20.05 -5.95
C VAL A 141 -7.88 20.32 -7.44
N ASN A 142 -8.90 20.81 -8.13
CA ASN A 142 -8.89 21.00 -9.59
C ASN A 142 -8.50 19.73 -10.36
N ASN A 143 -9.01 18.57 -9.91
CA ASN A 143 -8.70 17.23 -10.46
C ASN A 143 -7.22 16.82 -10.36
N VAL A 144 -6.45 17.48 -9.49
CA VAL A 144 -5.06 17.14 -9.19
C VAL A 144 -4.96 16.70 -7.75
N VAL A 145 -4.46 15.49 -7.53
CA VAL A 145 -4.08 15.00 -6.20
C VAL A 145 -2.61 15.32 -5.98
N ALA A 146 -2.32 16.12 -4.96
CA ALA A 146 -0.94 16.41 -4.59
C ALA A 146 -0.25 15.14 -4.04
N PRO A 147 1.05 14.94 -4.29
CA PRO A 147 1.80 13.85 -3.66
C PRO A 147 1.67 13.90 -2.14
N LEU A 148 1.17 12.82 -1.53
CA LEU A 148 1.05 12.72 -0.06
C LEU A 148 2.29 12.16 0.63
N GLY A 149 3.23 11.60 -0.14
CA GLY A 149 4.47 11.05 0.39
C GLY A 149 5.25 10.26 -0.65
N SER A 150 6.33 9.65 -0.19
CA SER A 150 7.19 8.80 -0.98
C SER A 150 7.73 7.65 -0.15
N ILE A 151 8.03 6.54 -0.81
CA ILE A 151 8.79 5.43 -0.24
C ILE A 151 10.16 5.42 -0.89
N THR A 152 11.21 5.39 -0.06
CA THR A 152 12.59 5.32 -0.52
C THR A 152 13.19 3.98 -0.11
N PHE A 153 13.70 3.23 -1.08
CA PHE A 153 14.49 2.03 -0.87
C PHE A 153 15.97 2.43 -0.96
N THR A 154 16.77 2.11 0.05
CA THR A 154 18.21 2.37 0.07
C THR A 154 18.93 1.09 0.43
N LYS A 155 19.93 0.70 -0.37
CA LYS A 155 20.79 -0.45 -0.08
C LYS A 155 21.77 -0.08 1.03
N ILE A 156 21.75 -0.83 2.13
CA ILE A 156 22.58 -0.56 3.31
C ILE A 156 23.78 -1.52 3.46
N GLU A 157 23.64 -2.79 3.11
CA GLU A 157 24.71 -3.81 3.21
C GLU A 157 24.64 -4.82 2.03
N GLN A 158 25.69 -5.64 1.85
CA GLN A 158 25.81 -6.71 0.82
C GLN A 158 25.98 -8.08 1.46
#